data_AF-A0A845QLX6-F1
#
_entry.id   AF-A0A845QLX6-F1
#
_cell.length_a   1.000
_cell.length_b   1.000
_cell.length_c   1.000
_cell.angle_alpha   90.00
_cell.angle_beta   90.00
_cell.angle_gamma   90.00
#
_symmetry.space_group_name_H-M   'P 1'
#
loop_
_entity.id
_entity.type
_entity.pdbx_description
1 polymer ?
#
loop_
_entity_poly.entity_id
_entity_poly.type
_entity_poly.pdbx_seq_one_letter_code
_entity_poly.pdbx_strand_id
1 'polypeptide(L)'
;METDKPEPAEGIYTPSVQEMIVRACREHDIEPDIPLAIARLETGNFTSAAFTECNNVGGMSVDEVPITYDSLEDGVDAFVGNLARNYFGKGYDDVEKISKKYCPVNAEAWAEAVQELMREENEL
;
A
#
# COMPACT_ATOMS: atom_id res chain seq x y z
N MET A 1 47.63 2.02 10.17
CA MET A 1 47.40 1.48 8.82
C MET A 1 45.91 1.22 8.76
N GLU A 2 45.14 2.25 8.38
CA GLU A 2 43.72 2.09 8.09
C GLU A 2 43.60 1.11 6.92
N THR A 3 42.83 0.05 7.12
CA THR A 3 42.40 -0.82 6.03
C THR A 3 41.23 -0.12 5.36
N ASP A 4 41.53 0.50 4.22
CA ASP A 4 40.54 0.97 3.26
C ASP A 4 39.74 -0.25 2.80
N LYS A 5 38.52 -0.41 3.34
CA LYS A 5 37.56 -1.39 2.82
C LYS A 5 37.03 -0.81 1.52
N PRO A 6 36.98 -1.57 0.42
CA PRO A 6 36.40 -1.06 -0.81
C PRO A 6 34.94 -0.66 -0.57
N GLU A 7 34.63 0.62 -0.84
CA GLU A 7 33.27 1.13 -0.98
C GLU A 7 32.51 0.24 -1.98
N PRO A 8 31.32 -0.28 -1.64
CA PRO A 8 30.56 -1.12 -2.56
C PRO A 8 30.19 -0.31 -3.81
N ALA A 9 30.36 -0.92 -4.99
CA ALA A 9 30.03 -0.32 -6.27
C ALA A 9 28.56 0.15 -6.30
N GLU A 10 28.32 1.36 -6.83
CA GLU A 10 26.98 1.96 -6.92
C GLU A 10 26.07 1.13 -7.82
N GLY A 11 25.34 0.19 -7.22
CA GLY A 11 24.21 -0.49 -7.84
C GLY A 11 23.01 0.44 -7.91
N ILE A 12 22.25 0.36 -9.00
CA ILE A 12 20.96 1.05 -9.11
C ILE A 12 20.06 0.49 -8.01
N TYR A 13 19.75 1.31 -7.00
CA TYR A 13 18.77 0.97 -5.98
C TYR A 13 17.37 1.06 -6.58
N THR A 14 16.66 -0.06 -6.60
CA THR A 14 15.23 -0.11 -6.90
C THR A 14 14.49 -0.35 -5.59
N PRO A 15 13.64 0.58 -5.13
CA PRO A 15 12.85 0.37 -3.91
C PRO A 15 11.86 -0.79 -4.11
N SER A 16 11.59 -1.52 -3.04
CA SER A 16 10.45 -2.43 -2.96
C SER A 16 9.12 -1.65 -2.97
N VAL A 17 8.02 -2.31 -3.34
CA VAL A 17 6.69 -1.70 -3.30
C VAL A 17 6.32 -1.23 -1.89
N GLN A 18 6.69 -1.96 -0.84
CA GLN A 18 6.47 -1.51 0.54
C GLN A 18 7.24 -0.23 0.85
N GLU A 19 8.50 -0.11 0.44
CA GLU A 19 9.27 1.12 0.60
C GLU A 19 8.65 2.30 -0.16
N MET A 20 8.09 2.05 -1.35
CA MET A 20 7.37 3.06 -2.13
C MET A 20 6.11 3.52 -1.39
N ILE A 21 5.29 2.59 -0.88
CA ILE A 21 4.10 2.91 -0.08
C ILE A 21 4.48 3.73 1.15
N VAL A 22 5.51 3.34 1.90
CA VAL A 22 5.98 4.07 3.09
C VAL A 22 6.43 5.49 2.73
N ARG A 23 7.13 5.67 1.60
CA ARG A 23 7.54 7.00 1.12
C ARG A 23 6.32 7.85 0.78
N ALA A 24 5.38 7.34 -0.01
CA ALA A 24 4.16 8.05 -0.37
C ALA A 24 3.30 8.41 0.86
N CYS A 25 3.23 7.53 1.88
CA CYS A 25 2.51 7.80 3.12
C CYS A 25 3.12 9.00 3.87
N ARG A 26 4.46 9.07 3.94
CA ARG A 26 5.18 10.21 4.54
C ARG A 26 4.94 11.51 3.80
N GLU A 27 4.89 11.49 2.47
CA GLU A 27 4.57 12.66 1.65
C GLU A 27 3.14 13.19 1.87
N HIS A 28 2.24 12.30 2.30
CA HIS A 28 0.85 12.60 2.61
C HIS A 28 0.54 12.80 4.09
N ASP A 29 1.55 12.72 4.98
CA ASP A 29 1.39 12.83 6.45
C ASP A 29 0.38 11.81 7.03
N ILE A 30 0.44 10.57 6.54
CA ILE A 30 -0.35 9.45 7.08
C ILE A 30 0.55 8.28 7.51
N GLU A 31 0.13 7.55 8.54
CA GLU A 31 0.84 6.36 9.03
C GLU A 31 0.73 5.19 8.03
N PRO A 32 1.81 4.43 7.78
CA PRO A 32 1.85 3.42 6.72
C PRO A 32 1.18 2.09 7.06
N ASP A 33 0.91 1.79 8.34
CA ASP A 33 0.42 0.48 8.78
C ASP A 33 -0.87 0.05 8.07
N ILE A 34 -1.86 0.96 7.99
CA ILE A 34 -3.14 0.69 7.32
C ILE A 34 -2.95 0.55 5.79
N PRO A 35 -2.31 1.51 5.08
CA PRO A 35 -2.02 1.36 3.65
C PRO A 35 -1.27 0.08 3.27
N LEU A 36 -0.24 -0.33 4.03
CA LEU A 36 0.53 -1.54 3.78
C LEU A 36 -0.34 -2.80 3.90
N ALA A 37 -1.11 -2.90 4.98
CA ALA A 37 -1.99 -4.04 5.21
C ALA A 37 -3.10 -4.14 4.15
N ILE A 38 -3.70 -3.01 3.76
CA ILE A 38 -4.69 -2.97 2.67
C ILE A 38 -4.06 -3.44 1.36
N ALA A 39 -2.89 -2.91 0.99
CA ALA A 39 -2.22 -3.28 -0.25
C ALA A 39 -1.92 -4.79 -0.31
N ARG A 40 -1.44 -5.39 0.79
CA ARG A 40 -1.23 -6.84 0.88
C ARG A 40 -2.54 -7.63 0.73
N LEU A 41 -3.61 -7.21 1.42
CA LEU A 41 -4.90 -7.89 1.34
C LEU A 41 -5.46 -7.88 -0.09
N GLU A 42 -5.55 -6.69 -0.68
CA GLU A 42 -6.17 -6.46 -1.99
C GLU A 42 -5.42 -7.13 -3.14
N THR A 43 -4.11 -7.34 -2.99
CA THR A 43 -3.26 -7.88 -4.05
C THR A 43 -2.81 -9.32 -3.83
N GLY A 44 -3.31 -9.98 -2.78
CA GLY A 44 -2.86 -11.33 -2.41
C GLY A 44 -1.36 -11.36 -2.14
N ASN A 45 -0.87 -10.44 -1.30
CA ASN A 45 0.54 -10.24 -1.00
C ASN A 45 1.39 -9.91 -2.25
N PHE A 46 0.91 -8.97 -3.06
CA PHE A 46 1.59 -8.51 -4.29
C PHE A 46 1.77 -9.60 -5.36
N THR A 47 0.81 -10.51 -5.49
CA THR A 47 0.84 -11.60 -6.49
C THR A 47 -0.33 -11.60 -7.46
N SER A 48 -1.38 -10.82 -7.20
CA SER A 48 -2.56 -10.72 -8.07
C SER A 48 -2.23 -10.15 -9.45
N ALA A 49 -3.03 -10.51 -10.46
CA ALA A 49 -2.92 -9.93 -11.80
C ALA A 49 -3.11 -8.41 -11.81
N ALA A 50 -3.99 -7.86 -10.96
CA ALA A 50 -4.15 -6.42 -10.82
C ALA A 50 -2.83 -5.74 -10.41
N PHE A 51 -2.07 -6.35 -9.51
CA PHE A 51 -0.75 -5.86 -9.16
C PHE A 51 0.28 -6.11 -10.28
N THR A 52 0.44 -7.36 -10.75
CA THR A 52 1.54 -7.74 -11.64
C THR A 52 1.38 -7.27 -13.09
N GLU A 53 0.16 -7.09 -13.56
CA GLU A 53 -0.14 -6.72 -14.95
C GLU A 53 -0.67 -5.29 -15.07
N CYS A 54 -1.30 -4.75 -14.02
CA CYS A 54 -1.94 -3.44 -14.06
C CYS A 54 -1.28 -2.38 -13.16
N ASN A 55 -0.17 -2.72 -12.48
CA ASN A 55 0.49 -1.83 -11.51
C ASN A 55 -0.45 -1.34 -10.38
N ASN A 56 -1.52 -2.07 -10.09
CA ASN A 56 -2.58 -1.64 -9.20
C ASN A 56 -2.35 -2.20 -7.79
N VAL A 57 -1.58 -1.46 -6.99
CA VAL A 57 -1.16 -1.86 -5.64
C VAL A 57 -2.30 -1.85 -4.61
N GLY A 58 -3.38 -1.12 -4.89
CA GLY A 58 -4.50 -0.92 -3.96
C GLY A 58 -5.78 -1.69 -4.33
N GLY A 59 -5.78 -2.49 -5.40
CA GLY A 59 -7.01 -3.12 -5.90
C GLY A 59 -8.08 -2.12 -6.37
N MET A 60 -7.68 -0.90 -6.75
CA MET A 60 -8.62 0.18 -7.06
C MET A 60 -9.38 -0.08 -8.37
N SER A 61 -10.69 0.17 -8.37
CA SER A 61 -11.57 -0.11 -9.50
C SER A 61 -12.54 1.05 -9.77
N VAL A 62 -13.01 1.16 -11.01
CA VAL A 62 -14.12 2.04 -11.40
C VAL A 62 -15.19 1.17 -12.04
N ASP A 63 -16.42 1.24 -11.53
CA ASP A 63 -17.55 0.42 -12.01
C ASP A 63 -17.19 -1.08 -12.15
N GLU A 64 -16.53 -1.63 -11.11
CA GLU A 64 -16.04 -3.02 -11.03
C GLU A 64 -14.93 -3.39 -12.04
N VAL A 65 -14.41 -2.42 -12.80
CA VAL A 65 -13.27 -2.61 -13.69
C VAL A 65 -11.98 -2.19 -12.98
N PRO A 66 -10.97 -3.07 -12.82
CA PRO A 66 -9.68 -2.72 -12.24
C PRO A 66 -9.00 -1.61 -13.05
N ILE A 67 -8.42 -0.64 -12.34
CA ILE A 67 -7.64 0.42 -12.97
C ILE A 67 -6.25 -0.13 -13.35
N THR A 68 -5.73 0.28 -14.51
CA THR A 68 -4.35 0.06 -14.94
C THR A 68 -3.57 1.36 -14.87
N TYR A 69 -2.39 1.32 -14.26
CA TYR A 69 -1.47 2.46 -14.17
C TYR A 69 -0.26 2.26 -15.08
N ASP A 70 0.31 3.37 -15.54
CA ASP A 70 1.45 3.39 -16.46
C ASP A 70 2.73 2.83 -15.80
N SER A 71 2.86 3.00 -14.48
CA SER A 71 3.96 2.49 -13.68
C SER A 71 3.52 2.05 -12.29
N LEU A 72 4.40 1.32 -11.58
CA LEU A 72 4.16 0.92 -10.19
C LEU A 72 4.12 2.16 -9.27
N GLU A 73 4.98 3.14 -9.53
CA GLU A 73 4.98 4.45 -8.88
C GLU A 73 3.60 5.14 -9.00
N ASP A 74 3.05 5.23 -10.21
CA ASP A 74 1.73 5.85 -10.45
C ASP A 74 0.62 5.13 -9.67
N GLY A 75 0.70 3.80 -9.60
CA GLY A 75 -0.23 2.99 -8.83
C GLY A 75 -0.16 3.24 -7.32
N VAL A 76 1.06 3.38 -6.78
CA VAL A 76 1.30 3.73 -5.37
C VAL A 76 0.77 5.13 -5.07
N ASP A 77 1.08 6.12 -5.90
CA ASP A 77 0.62 7.50 -5.72
C ASP A 77 -0.91 7.61 -5.80
N ALA A 78 -1.52 6.88 -6.74
CA ALA A 78 -2.97 6.82 -6.85
C ALA A 78 -3.60 6.20 -5.60
N PHE A 79 -3.08 5.06 -5.14
CA PHE A 79 -3.59 4.34 -3.98
C PHE A 79 -3.45 5.15 -2.68
N VAL A 80 -2.23 5.57 -2.35
CA VAL A 80 -1.95 6.30 -1.11
C VAL A 80 -2.61 7.68 -1.14
N GLY A 81 -2.55 8.38 -2.28
CA GLY A 81 -3.22 9.67 -2.43
C GLY A 81 -4.74 9.57 -2.30
N ASN A 82 -5.35 8.46 -2.74
CA ASN A 82 -6.77 8.22 -2.52
C ASN A 82 -7.08 8.02 -1.03
N LEU A 83 -6.32 7.17 -0.33
CA LEU A 83 -6.48 6.99 1.11
C LEU A 83 -6.33 8.31 1.87
N ALA A 84 -5.24 9.05 1.61
CA ALA A 84 -4.97 10.33 2.24
C ALA A 84 -6.12 11.33 2.05
N ARG A 85 -6.59 11.53 0.81
CA ARG A 85 -7.60 12.57 0.50
C ARG A 85 -9.03 12.16 0.84
N ASN A 86 -9.40 10.91 0.56
CA ASN A 86 -10.80 10.47 0.58
C ASN A 86 -11.18 9.65 1.80
N TYR A 87 -10.20 9.23 2.60
CA TYR A 87 -10.41 8.46 3.82
C TYR A 87 -9.85 9.23 5.02
N PHE A 88 -8.53 9.29 5.18
CA PHE A 88 -7.90 9.97 6.32
C PHE A 88 -8.31 11.45 6.41
N GLY A 89 -8.22 12.19 5.30
CA GLY A 89 -8.63 13.60 5.22
C GLY A 89 -10.13 13.85 5.44
N LYS A 90 -10.95 12.80 5.51
CA LYS A 90 -12.38 12.86 5.83
C LYS A 90 -12.73 12.24 7.19
N GLY A 91 -11.72 11.91 8.01
CA GLY A 91 -11.90 11.32 9.34
C GLY A 91 -12.18 9.81 9.33
N TYR A 92 -11.90 9.12 8.23
CA TYR A 92 -11.83 7.65 8.19
C TYR A 92 -10.39 7.25 8.53
N ASP A 93 -10.05 7.34 9.80
CA ASP A 93 -8.69 7.23 10.36
C ASP A 93 -8.44 5.92 11.12
N ASP A 94 -9.38 4.97 11.03
CA ASP A 94 -9.25 3.62 11.54
C ASP A 94 -9.81 2.60 10.54
N VAL A 95 -9.41 1.33 10.70
CA VAL A 95 -9.77 0.24 9.79
C VAL A 95 -11.28 0.02 9.73
N GLU A 96 -12.00 0.17 10.85
CA GLU A 96 -13.45 -0.04 10.91
C GLU A 96 -14.24 1.02 10.12
N LYS A 97 -13.76 2.27 10.15
CA LYS A 97 -14.34 3.36 9.35
C LYS A 97 -14.00 3.19 7.87
N ILE A 98 -12.76 2.82 7.57
CA ILE A 98 -12.31 2.61 6.19
C ILE A 98 -13.08 1.46 5.55
N SER A 99 -13.25 0.32 6.23
CA SER A 99 -13.89 -0.87 5.68
C SER A 99 -15.33 -0.63 5.24
N LYS A 100 -16.10 0.17 5.99
CA LYS A 100 -17.48 0.57 5.65
C LYS A 100 -17.60 1.31 4.33
N LYS A 101 -16.51 1.91 3.86
CA LYS A 101 -16.44 2.64 2.60
C LYS A 101 -15.70 1.87 1.51
N TYR A 102 -14.63 1.18 1.87
CA TYR A 102 -13.77 0.44 0.94
C TYR A 102 -14.42 -0.87 0.50
N CYS A 103 -15.05 -1.60 1.43
CA CYS A 103 -15.70 -2.88 1.18
C CYS A 103 -17.04 -2.98 1.96
N PRO A 104 -18.07 -2.21 1.59
CA PRO A 104 -19.31 -2.10 2.37
C PRO A 104 -20.07 -3.41 2.52
N VAL A 105 -19.95 -4.34 1.56
CA VAL A 105 -20.66 -5.63 1.58
C VAL A 105 -20.10 -6.58 2.65
N ASN A 106 -18.78 -6.56 2.89
CA ASN A 106 -18.08 -7.47 3.81
C ASN A 106 -17.20 -6.70 4.81
N ALA A 107 -17.66 -5.53 5.27
CA ALA A 107 -16.85 -4.58 6.01
C ALA A 107 -16.21 -5.14 7.29
N GLU A 108 -16.90 -6.02 8.02
CA GLU A 108 -16.38 -6.64 9.25
C GLU A 108 -15.25 -7.62 8.95
N ALA A 109 -15.48 -8.62 8.10
CA ALA A 109 -14.47 -9.61 7.73
C ALA A 109 -13.25 -8.97 7.04
N TRP A 110 -13.48 -7.94 6.23
CA TRP A 110 -12.39 -7.19 5.61
C TRP A 110 -11.56 -6.44 6.66
N ALA A 111 -12.20 -5.79 7.65
CA ALA A 111 -11.50 -5.09 8.71
C ALA A 111 -10.65 -6.05 9.57
N GLU A 112 -11.20 -7.22 9.91
CA GLU A 112 -10.48 -8.27 10.64
C GLU A 112 -9.22 -8.72 9.89
N ALA A 113 -9.34 -8.97 8.59
CA ALA A 113 -8.21 -9.40 7.75
C ALA A 113 -7.11 -8.31 7.66
N VAL A 114 -7.49 -7.04 7.52
CA VAL A 114 -6.51 -5.92 7.55
C VAL A 114 -5.81 -5.84 8.91
N GLN A 115 -6.56 -5.96 10.01
CA GLN A 115 -5.98 -5.93 11.36
C GLN A 115 -5.07 -7.13 11.66
N GLU A 116 -5.31 -8.29 11.06
CA GLU A 116 -4.41 -9.44 11.13
C GLU A 116 -3.09 -9.14 10.40
N LEU A 117 -3.15 -8.63 9.17
CA LEU A 117 -1.95 -8.25 8.42
C LEU A 117 -1.16 -7.13 9.09
N MET A 118 -1.82 -6.14 9.71
CA MET A 118 -1.13 -5.09 10.49
C MET A 118 -0.34 -5.68 11.67
N ARG A 119 -0.86 -6.73 12.32
CA ARG A 119 -0.14 -7.41 13.40
C ARG A 119 1.09 -8.15 12.89
N GLU A 120 0.99 -8.80 11.73
CA GLU A 120 2.14 -9.46 11.09
C GLU A 120 3.26 -8.46 10.73
N GLU A 121 2.92 -7.31 10.15
CA GLU A 121 3.92 -6.29 9.76
C GLU A 121 4.66 -5.71 10.97
N ASN A 122 3.97 -5.60 12.12
CA ASN A 122 4.54 -5.02 13.34
C ASN A 122 5.33 -6.03 14.19
N GLU A 123 5.38 -7.31 13.79
CA GLU A 123 6.15 -8.37 14.44
C GLU A 123 7.49 -8.67 13.72
N LEU A 124 7.79 -7.99 12.61
CA LEU A 124 9.02 -8.11 11.82
C LEU A 124 10.08 -7.06 12.20
#